data_AF-A0A0Q4XWK8-F1
#
_entry.id   AF-A0A0Q4XWK8-F1
#
_cell.length_a   1.000
_cell.length_b   1.000
_cell.length_c   1.000
_cell.angle_alpha   90.00
_cell.angle_beta   90.00
_cell.angle_gamma   90.00
#
_symmetry.space_group_name_H-M   'P 1'
#
loop_
_entity.id
_entity.type
_entity.pdbx_description
1 polymer ?
#
loop_
_entity_poly.entity_id
_entity_poly.type
_entity_poly.pdbx_seq_one_letter_code
_entity_poly.pdbx_strand_id
1 'polypeptide(L)'
;MEVSTADLAEILGVSARRVQQLSGARVFRKLSHGEWLLPECVQAYIEHKVKSETARQDRSDLKGADRLKDIKTRREELKLAREERELVPLVDAIFAMDRVAGEVALQVNNVPARFTRDLDERERLQVQIDDALQSVADRIAECGAALRADRDADPPAEEDDA
;
A
#
# COMPACT_ATOMS: atom_id res chain seq x y z
N MET A 1 36.09 -40.43 21.59
CA MET A 1 35.25 -40.33 22.80
C MET A 1 33.82 -40.50 22.36
N GLU A 2 33.21 -41.61 22.77
CA GLU A 2 31.81 -41.91 22.52
C GLU A 2 30.99 -41.28 23.63
N VAL A 3 29.91 -40.59 23.25
CA VAL A 3 29.04 -39.86 24.18
C VAL A 3 27.59 -40.24 23.96
N SER A 4 26.80 -40.22 25.04
CA SER A 4 25.37 -40.46 24.94
C SER A 4 24.66 -39.28 24.27
N THR A 5 23.39 -39.48 23.91
CA THR A 5 22.57 -38.40 23.32
C THR A 5 22.33 -37.25 24.31
N ALA A 6 22.29 -37.54 25.61
CA ALA A 6 22.12 -36.53 26.66
C ALA A 6 23.39 -35.68 26.79
N ASP A 7 24.56 -36.34 26.84
CA ASP A 7 25.85 -35.65 26.95
C ASP A 7 26.14 -34.80 25.70
N LEU A 8 25.81 -35.33 24.51
CA LEU A 8 25.97 -34.58 23.26
C LEU A 8 25.06 -33.35 23.22
N ALA A 9 23.82 -33.46 23.72
CA ALA A 9 22.89 -32.34 23.80
C ALA A 9 23.39 -31.25 24.74
N GLU A 10 23.92 -31.64 25.90
CA GLU A 10 24.52 -30.73 26.88
C GLU A 10 25.75 -30.01 26.30
N ILE A 11 26.68 -30.74 25.67
CA ILE A 11 27.91 -30.16 25.09
C ILE A 11 27.61 -29.22 23.92
N LEU A 12 26.64 -29.56 23.08
CA LEU A 12 26.23 -28.72 21.95
C LEU A 12 25.30 -27.56 22.35
N GLY A 13 24.85 -27.51 23.62
CA GLY A 13 23.92 -26.49 24.13
C GLY A 13 22.55 -26.54 23.45
N VAL A 14 22.08 -27.73 23.05
CA VAL A 14 20.78 -27.93 22.37
C VAL A 14 19.95 -28.99 23.08
N SER A 15 18.65 -29.08 22.77
CA SER A 15 17.82 -30.13 23.34
C SER A 15 18.11 -31.51 22.73
N ALA A 16 17.90 -32.58 23.49
CA ALA A 16 18.00 -33.96 22.98
C ALA A 16 17.10 -34.21 21.76
N ARG A 17 15.90 -33.58 21.73
CA ARG A 17 15.02 -33.57 20.55
C ARG A 17 15.69 -32.94 19.33
N ARG A 18 16.45 -31.85 19.52
CA ARG A 18 17.17 -31.20 18.42
C ARG A 18 18.29 -32.07 17.88
N VAL A 19 18.99 -32.82 18.75
CA VAL A 19 20.00 -33.81 18.33
C VAL A 19 19.38 -34.90 17.46
N GLN A 20 18.21 -35.42 17.85
CA GLN A 20 17.48 -36.41 17.06
C GLN A 20 17.01 -35.86 15.71
N GLN A 21 16.54 -34.61 15.66
CA GLN A 21 16.17 -33.96 14.40
C GLN A 21 17.35 -33.80 13.44
N LEU A 22 18.51 -33.38 13.97
CA LEU A 22 19.74 -33.22 13.18
C LEU A 22 20.29 -34.56 12.70
N SER A 23 20.17 -35.61 13.52
CA SER A 23 20.46 -36.98 13.08
C SER A 23 19.51 -37.44 11.96
N GLY A 24 18.20 -37.18 12.09
CA GLY A 24 17.21 -37.49 11.05
C GLY A 24 17.46 -36.73 9.74
N ALA A 25 17.98 -35.50 9.85
CA ALA A 25 18.43 -34.68 8.72
C ALA A 25 19.82 -35.09 8.17
N ARG A 26 20.40 -36.20 8.65
CA ARG A 26 21.72 -36.73 8.27
C ARG A 26 22.90 -35.78 8.51
N VAL A 27 22.74 -34.83 9.44
CA VAL A 27 23.82 -33.92 9.86
C VAL A 27 24.82 -34.66 10.75
N PHE A 28 24.35 -35.55 11.62
CA PHE A 28 25.21 -36.37 12.48
C PHE A 28 25.38 -37.78 11.92
N ARG A 29 26.64 -38.26 11.90
CA ARG A 29 26.95 -39.65 11.58
C ARG A 29 26.78 -40.49 12.85
N LYS A 30 25.82 -41.41 12.81
CA LYS A 30 25.50 -42.29 13.94
C LYS A 30 26.42 -43.52 13.91
N LEU A 31 27.06 -43.83 15.04
CA LEU A 31 27.86 -45.06 15.18
C LEU A 31 26.96 -46.26 15.55
N SER A 32 26.17 -46.11 16.61
CA SER A 32 25.28 -47.16 17.14
C SER A 32 24.00 -46.54 17.75
N HIS A 33 23.09 -47.33 18.32
CA HIS A 33 21.86 -46.81 18.91
C HIS A 33 22.13 -46.00 20.19
N GLY A 34 22.19 -44.68 20.08
CA GLY A 34 22.30 -43.75 21.22
C GLY A 34 23.71 -43.26 21.52
N GLU A 35 24.70 -43.75 20.77
CA GLU A 35 26.13 -43.41 20.90
C GLU A 35 26.61 -42.56 19.72
N TRP A 36 27.41 -41.54 20.03
CA TRP A 36 27.89 -40.54 19.08
C TRP A 36 29.39 -40.30 19.22
N LEU A 37 30.07 -40.03 18.10
CA LEU A 37 31.43 -39.49 18.12
C LEU A 37 31.37 -38.00 18.37
N LEU A 38 31.79 -37.59 19.56
CA LEU A 38 31.75 -36.19 19.97
C LEU A 38 32.48 -35.24 18.99
N PRO A 39 33.73 -35.51 18.55
CA PRO A 39 34.45 -34.58 17.67
C PRO A 39 33.78 -34.41 16.30
N GLU A 40 33.28 -35.50 15.72
CA GLU A 40 32.60 -35.46 14.42
C GLU A 40 31.26 -34.73 14.51
N CYS A 41 30.49 -34.97 15.57
CA CYS A 41 29.19 -34.33 15.77
C CYS A 41 29.34 -32.83 16.03
N VAL A 42 30.37 -32.40 16.76
CA VAL A 42 30.66 -30.97 17.00
C VAL A 42 31.02 -30.27 15.70
N GLN A 43 31.93 -30.85 14.90
CA GLN A 43 32.32 -30.26 13.61
C GLN A 43 31.13 -30.18 12.65
N ALA A 44 30.36 -31.26 12.53
CA ALA A 44 29.16 -31.29 11.69
C ALA A 44 28.09 -30.30 12.15
N TYR A 45 27.94 -30.10 13.47
CA TYR A 45 27.01 -29.12 14.01
C TYR A 45 27.42 -27.68 13.65
N ILE A 46 28.70 -27.35 13.82
CA ILE A 46 29.25 -26.04 13.48
C ILE A 46 29.07 -25.76 11.98
N GLU A 47 29.42 -26.70 11.12
CA GLU A 47 29.27 -26.56 9.67
C GLU A 47 27.80 -26.35 9.27
N HIS A 48 26.88 -27.13 9.86
CA HIS A 48 25.45 -26.96 9.63
C HIS A 48 24.96 -25.59 10.09
N LYS A 49 25.41 -25.11 11.26
CA LYS A 49 25.05 -23.79 11.80
C LYS A 49 25.49 -22.67 10.87
N VAL A 50 26.75 -22.68 10.44
CA VAL A 50 27.32 -21.69 9.51
C VAL A 50 26.56 -21.69 8.18
N LYS A 51 26.39 -22.85 7.54
CA LYS A 51 25.62 -22.96 6.28
C LYS A 51 24.18 -22.46 6.43
N SER A 52 23.53 -22.76 7.55
CA SER A 52 22.16 -22.33 7.80
C SER A 52 22.01 -20.83 8.03
N GLU A 53 23.03 -20.17 8.60
CA GLU A 53 23.06 -18.73 8.83
C GLU A 53 23.37 -17.98 7.53
N THR A 54 24.35 -18.44 6.73
CA THR A 54 24.63 -17.88 5.39
C THR A 54 23.41 -17.98 4.48
N ALA A 55 22.76 -19.14 4.40
CA ALA A 55 21.55 -19.31 3.60
C ALA A 55 20.33 -18.51 4.09
N ARG A 56 20.34 -18.03 5.34
CA ARG A 56 19.32 -17.11 5.86
C ARG A 56 19.64 -15.66 5.47
N GLN A 57 20.90 -15.26 5.55
CA GLN A 57 21.37 -13.94 5.12
C GLN A 57 21.15 -13.73 3.61
N ASP A 58 21.53 -14.70 2.77
CA ASP A 58 21.31 -14.60 1.32
C ASP A 58 19.81 -14.41 0.98
N ARG A 59 18.92 -15.11 1.68
CA ARG A 59 17.47 -14.98 1.50
C ARG A 59 16.92 -13.65 2.01
N SER A 60 17.46 -13.08 3.09
CA SER A 60 17.04 -11.74 3.54
C SER A 60 17.50 -10.67 2.57
N ASP A 61 18.70 -10.79 2.04
CA ASP A 61 19.29 -9.80 1.13
C ASP A 61 18.59 -9.83 -0.23
N LEU A 62 18.28 -11.02 -0.75
CA LEU A 62 17.45 -11.19 -1.95
C LEU A 62 16.06 -10.55 -1.78
N LYS A 63 15.38 -10.77 -0.64
CA LYS A 63 14.07 -10.16 -0.37
C LYS A 63 14.13 -8.64 -0.23
N GLY A 64 15.20 -8.10 0.35
CA GLY A 64 15.42 -6.66 0.46
C GLY A 64 15.66 -6.02 -0.91
N ALA A 65 16.50 -6.66 -1.73
CA ALA A 65 16.80 -6.20 -3.08
C ALA A 65 15.56 -6.25 -4.00
N ASP A 66 14.72 -7.27 -3.88
CA ASP A 66 13.48 -7.39 -4.66
C ASP A 66 12.48 -6.28 -4.32
N ARG A 67 12.24 -6.03 -3.03
CA ARG A 67 11.38 -4.93 -2.58
C ARG A 67 11.88 -3.57 -3.06
N LEU A 68 13.20 -3.35 -3.05
CA LEU A 68 13.81 -2.12 -3.56
C LEU A 68 13.63 -1.97 -5.07
N LYS A 69 13.65 -3.06 -5.83
CA LYS A 69 13.34 -3.05 -7.26
C LYS A 69 11.87 -2.75 -7.50
N ASP A 70 10.96 -3.42 -6.80
CA ASP A 70 9.51 -3.20 -6.94
C ASP A 70 9.13 -1.73 -6.69
N ILE A 71 9.69 -1.11 -5.65
CA ILE A 71 9.46 0.31 -5.34
C ILE A 71 10.00 1.22 -6.46
N LYS A 72 11.16 0.89 -7.04
CA LYS A 72 11.74 1.65 -8.15
C LYS A 72 10.90 1.50 -9.42
N THR A 73 10.50 0.28 -9.76
CA THR A 73 9.63 0.00 -10.91
C THR A 73 8.32 0.77 -10.79
N ARG A 74 7.64 0.70 -9.65
CA ARG A 74 6.40 1.45 -9.41
C ARG A 74 6.59 2.96 -9.51
N ARG A 75 7.74 3.47 -9.06
CA ARG A 75 8.07 4.90 -9.18
C ARG A 75 8.32 5.31 -10.64
N GLU A 76 8.95 4.45 -11.43
CA GLU A 76 9.17 4.67 -12.86
C GLU A 76 7.86 4.61 -13.64
N GLU A 77 6.97 3.67 -13.33
CA GLU A 77 5.62 3.59 -13.90
C GLU A 77 4.81 4.86 -13.64
N LEU A 78 4.78 5.34 -12.39
CA LEU A 78 4.08 6.59 -12.06
C LEU A 78 4.69 7.82 -12.77
N LYS A 79 6.00 7.78 -13.03
CA LYS A 79 6.68 8.85 -13.77
C LYS A 79 6.30 8.80 -15.25
N LEU A 80 6.30 7.61 -15.85
CA LEU A 80 5.90 7.40 -17.24
C LEU A 80 4.45 7.81 -17.47
N ALA A 81 3.52 7.37 -16.62
CA ALA A 81 2.11 7.74 -16.72
C ALA A 81 1.87 9.27 -16.59
N ARG A 82 2.69 9.96 -15.79
CA ARG A 82 2.67 11.43 -15.73
C ARG A 82 3.24 12.08 -17.00
N GLU A 83 4.30 11.51 -17.59
CA GLU A 83 4.89 11.98 -18.86
C GLU A 83 3.92 11.77 -20.04
N GLU A 84 3.16 10.68 -20.03
CA GLU A 84 2.11 10.35 -21.00
C GLU A 84 0.80 11.14 -20.79
N ARG A 85 0.75 11.99 -19.75
CA ARG A 85 -0.41 12.80 -19.35
C ARG A 85 -1.65 12.00 -18.94
N GLU A 86 -1.48 10.76 -18.53
CA GLU A 86 -2.57 9.93 -17.99
C GLU A 86 -2.89 10.30 -16.53
N LEU A 87 -1.93 10.92 -15.82
CA LEU A 87 -2.09 11.34 -14.43
C LEU A 87 -1.95 12.85 -14.28
N VAL A 88 -2.92 13.47 -13.61
CA VAL A 88 -2.88 14.87 -13.18
C VAL A 88 -2.75 14.94 -11.65
N PRO A 89 -1.89 15.82 -11.09
CA PRO A 89 -1.88 16.07 -9.66
C PRO A 89 -3.26 16.51 -9.17
N LEU A 90 -3.76 15.90 -8.10
CA LEU A 90 -5.10 16.19 -7.58
C LEU A 90 -5.31 17.69 -7.28
N VAL A 91 -4.27 18.39 -6.82
CA VAL A 91 -4.29 19.85 -6.59
C VAL A 91 -4.57 20.64 -7.88
N ASP A 92 -3.99 20.23 -9.00
CA ASP A 92 -4.18 20.90 -10.29
C ASP A 92 -5.58 20.62 -10.83
N ALA A 93 -6.09 19.39 -10.66
CA ALA A 93 -7.45 19.02 -11.03
C ALA A 93 -8.50 19.81 -10.22
N ILE A 94 -8.32 19.92 -8.90
CA ILE A 94 -9.18 20.72 -8.03
C ILE A 94 -9.14 22.20 -8.46
N PHE A 95 -7.95 22.74 -8.68
CA PHE A 95 -7.80 24.13 -9.11
C PHE A 95 -8.48 24.43 -10.46
N ALA A 96 -8.36 23.51 -11.42
CA ALA A 96 -9.04 23.64 -12.70
C ALA A 96 -10.58 23.65 -12.54
N MET A 97 -11.12 22.77 -11.69
CA MET A 97 -12.55 22.71 -11.39
C MET A 97 -13.04 23.96 -10.66
N ASP A 98 -12.31 24.44 -9.66
CA ASP A 98 -12.64 25.67 -8.92
C ASP A 98 -12.70 26.88 -9.86
N ARG A 99 -11.77 26.97 -10.81
CA ARG A 99 -11.75 28.05 -11.80
C ARG A 99 -12.97 28.01 -12.71
N VAL A 100 -13.37 26.83 -13.19
CA VAL A 100 -14.56 26.67 -14.05
C VAL A 100 -15.82 26.99 -13.26
N ALA A 101 -15.96 26.44 -12.06
CA ALA A 101 -17.12 26.68 -11.19
C ALA A 101 -17.25 28.17 -10.82
N GLY A 102 -16.14 28.84 -10.50
CA GLY A 102 -16.12 30.27 -10.20
C GLY A 102 -16.58 31.14 -11.37
N GLU A 103 -16.13 30.84 -12.59
CA GLU A 103 -16.58 31.57 -13.79
C GLU A 103 -18.08 31.34 -14.06
N VAL A 104 -18.56 30.11 -13.95
CA VAL A 104 -19.99 29.80 -14.12
C VAL A 104 -20.83 30.55 -13.08
N ALA A 105 -20.46 30.48 -11.80
CA ALA A 105 -21.17 31.17 -10.73
C ALA A 105 -21.21 32.68 -10.96
N LEU A 106 -20.10 33.28 -11.41
CA LEU A 106 -20.04 34.70 -11.74
C LEU A 106 -21.01 35.06 -12.88
N GLN A 107 -21.01 34.28 -13.97
CA GLN A 107 -21.88 34.56 -15.12
C GLN A 107 -23.36 34.42 -14.77
N VAL A 108 -23.73 33.39 -13.99
CA VAL A 108 -25.11 33.16 -13.56
C VAL A 108 -25.58 34.27 -12.61
N ASN A 109 -24.75 34.69 -11.66
CA ASN A 109 -25.07 35.81 -10.75
C ASN A 109 -25.31 37.15 -11.48
N ASN A 110 -24.77 37.32 -12.68
CA ASN A 110 -25.02 38.52 -13.48
C ASN A 110 -26.36 38.48 -14.23
N VAL A 111 -27.05 37.34 -14.29
CA VAL A 111 -28.30 37.18 -15.06
C VAL A 111 -29.43 38.09 -14.55
N PRO A 112 -29.74 38.18 -13.23
CA PRO A 112 -30.83 39.02 -12.76
C PRO A 112 -30.66 40.49 -13.12
N ALA A 113 -29.41 40.96 -13.12
CA ALA A 113 -29.10 42.31 -13.48
C ALA A 113 -29.35 42.64 -14.95
N ARG A 114 -29.24 41.64 -15.82
CA ARG A 114 -29.45 41.74 -17.27
C ARG A 114 -30.90 41.44 -17.67
N PHE A 115 -31.62 40.68 -16.85
CA PHE A 115 -32.98 40.24 -17.12
C PHE A 115 -34.02 41.34 -16.86
N THR A 116 -33.95 41.98 -15.68
CA THR A 116 -34.96 42.97 -15.27
C THR A 116 -34.34 44.20 -14.58
N ARG A 117 -35.05 45.31 -14.68
CA ARG A 117 -34.77 46.58 -13.99
C ARG A 117 -35.63 46.77 -12.74
N ASP A 118 -36.68 45.97 -12.59
CA ASP A 118 -37.49 45.94 -11.39
C ASP A 118 -36.67 45.31 -10.26
N LEU A 119 -36.60 45.99 -9.12
CA LEU A 119 -35.79 45.55 -7.98
C LEU A 119 -36.41 44.34 -7.28
N ASP A 120 -37.74 44.29 -7.18
CA ASP A 120 -38.44 43.21 -6.48
C ASP A 120 -38.39 41.92 -7.31
N GLU A 121 -38.54 42.03 -8.63
CA GLU A 121 -38.39 40.90 -9.54
C GLU A 121 -36.94 40.39 -9.61
N ARG A 122 -35.96 41.31 -9.56
CA ARG A 122 -34.54 40.96 -9.50
C ARG A 122 -34.20 40.20 -8.22
N GLU A 123 -34.69 40.65 -7.07
CA GLU A 123 -34.44 39.98 -5.79
C GLU A 123 -35.03 38.57 -5.78
N ARG A 124 -36.28 38.40 -6.26
CA ARG A 124 -36.92 37.08 -6.37
C ARG A 124 -36.14 36.12 -7.27
N LEU A 125 -35.59 36.61 -8.39
CA LEU A 125 -34.78 35.80 -9.29
C LEU A 125 -33.41 35.47 -8.69
N GLN A 126 -32.79 36.40 -7.97
CA GLN A 126 -31.52 36.19 -7.29
C GLN A 126 -31.62 35.06 -6.26
N VAL A 127 -32.69 35.03 -5.44
CA VAL A 127 -32.92 33.95 -4.47
C VAL A 127 -32.95 32.58 -5.15
N GLN A 128 -33.67 32.45 -6.27
CA GLN A 128 -33.74 31.17 -7.01
C GLN A 128 -32.39 30.75 -7.59
N ILE A 129 -31.59 31.72 -8.06
CA ILE A 129 -30.25 31.47 -8.57
C ILE A 129 -29.31 31.02 -7.44
N ASP A 130 -29.36 31.70 -6.29
CA ASP A 130 -28.53 31.37 -5.14
C ASP A 130 -28.85 29.96 -4.62
N ASP A 131 -30.14 29.61 -4.52
CA ASP A 131 -30.58 28.26 -4.15
C ASP A 131 -30.06 27.19 -5.14
N ALA A 132 -30.13 27.47 -6.44
CA ALA A 132 -29.63 26.56 -7.47
C ALA A 132 -28.10 26.40 -7.41
N LEU A 133 -27.36 27.50 -7.25
CA LEU A 133 -25.91 27.49 -7.12
C LEU A 133 -25.46 26.78 -5.84
N GLN A 134 -26.19 26.93 -4.74
CA GLN A 134 -25.92 26.23 -3.48
C GLN A 134 -26.09 24.71 -3.63
N SER A 135 -27.19 24.27 -4.26
CA SER A 135 -27.41 22.85 -4.56
C SER A 135 -26.29 22.24 -5.40
N VAL A 136 -25.80 22.97 -6.41
CA VAL A 136 -24.66 22.55 -7.22
C VAL A 136 -23.37 22.51 -6.38
N ALA A 137 -23.14 23.51 -5.53
CA ALA A 137 -21.96 23.57 -4.67
C ALA A 137 -21.91 22.37 -3.69
N ASP A 138 -23.04 22.00 -3.11
CA ASP A 138 -23.14 20.86 -2.20
C ASP A 138 -22.78 19.54 -2.92
N ARG A 139 -23.31 19.30 -4.12
CA ARG A 139 -22.97 18.13 -4.95
C ARG A 139 -21.48 18.10 -5.34
N ILE A 140 -20.89 19.25 -5.69
CA ILE A 140 -19.47 19.35 -6.00
C ILE A 140 -18.61 19.03 -4.76
N ALA A 141 -19.02 19.50 -3.58
CA ALA A 141 -18.33 19.22 -2.33
C ALA A 141 -18.35 17.73 -1.97
N GLU A 142 -19.47 17.04 -2.18
CA GLU A 142 -19.59 15.59 -2.02
C GLU A 142 -18.65 14.82 -2.96
N CYS A 143 -18.65 15.14 -4.26
CA CYS A 143 -17.73 14.55 -5.22
C CYS A 143 -16.27 14.80 -4.84
N GLY A 144 -15.93 16.02 -4.44
CA GLY A 144 -14.59 16.37 -3.98
C GLY A 144 -14.17 15.64 -2.71
N ALA A 145 -15.10 15.32 -1.80
CA ALA A 145 -14.83 14.53 -0.61
C ALA A 145 -14.56 13.05 -0.98
N ALA A 146 -15.32 12.48 -1.91
CA ALA A 146 -15.11 11.12 -2.41
C ALA A 146 -13.71 10.96 -3.04
N LEU A 147 -13.34 11.88 -3.95
CA LEU A 147 -12.04 11.89 -4.62
C LEU A 147 -10.84 11.96 -3.63
N ARG A 148 -10.99 12.68 -2.52
CA ARG A 148 -9.95 12.76 -1.47
C ARG A 148 -9.90 11.52 -0.57
N ALA A 149 -11.00 10.79 -0.48
CA ALA A 149 -11.12 9.60 0.36
C ALA A 149 -10.69 8.30 -0.35
N ASP A 150 -10.11 8.40 -1.57
CA ASP A 150 -9.78 7.25 -2.45
C ASP A 150 -11.02 6.36 -2.71
N ARG A 151 -12.21 6.98 -2.70
CA ARG A 151 -13.47 6.34 -3.08
C ARG A 151 -13.91 6.95 -4.40
N ASP A 152 -14.19 6.10 -5.37
CA ASP A 152 -14.83 6.54 -6.60
C ASP A 152 -16.13 7.29 -6.21
N ALA A 153 -16.31 8.50 -6.74
CA ALA A 153 -17.56 9.21 -6.56
C ALA A 153 -18.65 8.40 -7.25
N ASP A 154 -19.75 8.13 -6.55
CA ASP A 154 -20.89 7.43 -7.15
C ASP A 154 -21.35 8.24 -8.39
N PRO A 155 -21.60 7.57 -9.53
CA PRO A 155 -22.12 8.26 -10.70
C PRO A 155 -23.41 8.99 -10.32
N PRO A 156 -23.67 10.18 -10.89
CA PRO A 156 -24.90 10.90 -10.62
C PRO A 156 -26.09 9.98 -10.88
N ALA A 157 -27.00 9.90 -9.90
CA ALA A 157 -28.22 9.12 -10.05
C ALA A 157 -28.91 9.55 -11.33
N GLU A 158 -29.16 8.60 -12.24
CA GLU A 158 -29.97 8.85 -13.43
C GLU A 158 -31.29 9.43 -12.94
N GLU A 159 -31.53 10.73 -13.21
CA GLU A 159 -32.85 11.31 -13.07
C GLU A 159 -33.73 10.55 -14.05
N ASP A 160 -34.61 9.72 -13.49
CA ASP A 160 -35.61 8.93 -14.21
C ASP A 160 -36.59 9.93 -14.87
N ASP A 161 -36.28 10.32 -16.11
CA ASP A 161 -37.16 11.13 -16.95
C ASP A 161 -38.46 10.34 -17.20
N ALA A 162 -39.51 10.66 -16.44
CA ALA A 162 -40.87 10.16 -16.58
C ALA A 162 -41.86 11.27 -16.97
#